data_AF-A0A9D9MCG0-F1
#
_entry.id   AF-A0A9D9MCG0-F1
#
_cell.length_a   1.000
_cell.length_b   1.000
_cell.length_c   1.000
_cell.angle_alpha   90.00
_cell.angle_beta   90.00
_cell.angle_gamma   90.00
#
_symmetry.space_group_name_H-M   'P 1'
#
loop_
_entity.id
_entity.type
_entity.pdbx_description
1 polymer ?
#
loop_
_entity_poly.entity_id
_entity_poly.type
_entity_poly.pdbx_seq_one_letter_code
_entity_poly.pdbx_strand_id
1 'polypeptide(L)'
;MKRFIPFAFLLLLLTQLIYADDAQNKNYMIPIRLKEGHDKVRVDFTAPGKHRIYTYRDLKNNTVTFYTSSIGFIPADISVQQFDTGLDMIDSVEMKEIVPDGKAPLTPLPADFKQILENDPAQWRYSDWEVYRWESFPGILIIDFQNFNIQSHMLKRLSYFVEKRGYTGRIHSFLRLSGKTDWNAHNYKSADLAAFFTEAQRSNALLSSAESYLRELLLENGIIERSGEGYTGGEDKGIVSVSQESASHVRSLLLTHEGYHGLFYAAPGLKELVYDQWDKLAPEAQEMWVDYLRTADVWNYDYNNGYLLRNEMLGYMMQQKDFAEYFDNMMFPRLLKRIPDKAEHFQQNRDAARQAFLDMALKIAVFLQNNFNLSPGNLSYMREVRP
;
A
#
# COMPACT_ATOMS: atom_id res chain seq x y z
N MET A 1 -13.96 20.81 37.49
CA MET A 1 -14.26 19.46 38.02
C MET A 1 -14.44 18.50 36.85
N LYS A 2 -13.45 17.66 36.58
CA LYS A 2 -13.52 16.61 35.55
C LYS A 2 -14.44 15.51 36.08
N ARG A 3 -15.58 15.28 35.42
CA ARG A 3 -16.51 14.18 35.78
C ARG A 3 -15.92 12.87 35.26
N PHE A 4 -15.46 12.04 36.19
CA PHE A 4 -15.23 10.61 35.96
C PHE A 4 -16.57 9.95 35.65
N ILE A 5 -16.67 9.30 34.49
CA ILE A 5 -17.78 8.38 34.20
C ILE A 5 -17.29 6.99 34.63
N PRO A 6 -17.95 6.33 35.61
CA PRO A 6 -17.52 5.02 36.08
C PRO A 6 -17.82 3.93 35.03
N PHE A 7 -16.93 2.95 34.95
CA PHE A 7 -16.91 1.81 34.01
C PHE A 7 -18.26 1.06 33.88
N ALA A 8 -19.09 1.07 34.93
CA ALA A 8 -20.42 0.46 34.92
C ALA A 8 -21.44 1.17 34.00
N PHE A 9 -21.24 2.45 33.67
CA PHE A 9 -22.14 3.18 32.76
C PHE A 9 -21.85 2.90 31.28
N LEU A 10 -20.64 2.43 30.95
CA LEU A 10 -20.30 1.99 29.59
C LEU A 10 -21.03 0.68 29.23
N LEU A 11 -21.21 -0.21 30.21
CA LEU A 11 -21.88 -1.50 30.04
C LEU A 11 -23.39 -1.36 29.75
N LEU A 12 -24.04 -0.32 30.29
CA LEU A 12 -25.48 -0.09 30.07
C LEU A 12 -25.78 0.56 28.72
N LEU A 13 -24.87 1.40 28.20
CA LEU A 13 -25.00 1.95 26.85
C LEU A 13 -24.72 0.88 25.78
N LEU A 14 -23.74 0.00 26.01
CA LEU A 14 -23.45 -1.12 25.11
C LEU A 14 -24.59 -2.13 25.05
N THR A 15 -25.26 -2.44 26.16
CA THR A 15 -26.36 -3.43 26.16
C THR A 15 -27.65 -2.93 25.49
N GLN A 16 -27.91 -1.62 25.46
CA GLN A 16 -29.05 -1.06 24.71
C GLN A 16 -28.77 -0.84 23.21
N LEU A 17 -27.51 -0.74 22.80
CA LEU A 17 -27.12 -0.67 21.38
C LEU A 17 -27.10 -2.04 20.68
N ILE A 18 -27.07 -3.16 21.42
CA ILE A 18 -26.90 -4.52 20.87
C ILE A 18 -28.23 -5.17 20.41
N TYR A 19 -29.40 -4.56 20.68
CA TYR A 19 -30.72 -5.14 20.33
C TYR A 19 -31.53 -4.37 19.27
N ALA A 20 -30.93 -3.41 18.57
CA ALA A 20 -31.52 -2.83 17.38
C ALA A 20 -30.86 -3.44 16.13
N ASP A 21 -31.66 -3.89 15.16
CA ASP A 21 -31.21 -4.40 13.85
C ASP A 21 -30.26 -3.43 13.10
N ASP A 22 -30.16 -2.17 13.53
CA ASP A 22 -29.22 -1.13 13.04
C ASP A 22 -27.75 -1.34 13.43
N ALA A 23 -27.44 -2.11 14.49
CA ALA A 23 -26.06 -2.24 14.98
C ALA A 23 -25.16 -3.10 14.08
N GLN A 24 -25.72 -3.88 13.16
CA GLN A 24 -24.94 -4.72 12.24
C GLN A 24 -24.27 -3.93 11.10
N ASN A 25 -24.71 -2.69 10.83
CA ASN A 25 -24.20 -1.87 9.73
C ASN A 25 -23.24 -0.75 10.15
N LYS A 26 -22.86 -0.70 11.43
CA LYS A 26 -21.96 0.34 11.93
C LYS A 26 -20.50 -0.08 11.85
N ASN A 27 -19.69 0.76 11.23
CA ASN A 27 -18.24 0.63 11.22
C ASN A 27 -17.62 1.47 12.34
N TYR A 28 -16.73 0.87 13.12
CA TYR A 28 -15.99 1.54 14.17
C TYR A 28 -14.49 1.38 13.96
N MET A 29 -13.78 2.48 14.16
CA MET A 29 -12.34 2.49 14.38
C MET A 29 -12.07 2.30 15.87
N ILE A 30 -11.20 1.34 16.19
CA ILE A 30 -10.83 0.97 17.56
C ILE A 30 -9.32 1.17 17.71
N PRO A 31 -8.85 2.40 18.00
CA PRO A 31 -7.47 2.60 18.38
C PRO A 31 -7.25 2.10 19.81
N ILE A 32 -6.25 1.24 19.97
CA ILE A 32 -5.85 0.68 21.26
C ILE A 32 -4.44 1.19 21.56
N ARG A 33 -4.31 2.04 22.59
CA ARG A 33 -3.02 2.48 23.11
C ARG A 33 -2.47 1.43 24.07
N LEU A 34 -1.21 1.10 23.89
CA LEU A 34 -0.48 0.08 24.61
C LEU A 34 0.47 0.72 25.62
N LYS A 35 0.73 0.01 26.72
CA LYS A 35 1.83 0.34 27.65
C LYS A 35 3.18 0.22 26.92
N GLU A 36 4.20 0.96 27.37
CA GLU A 36 5.53 0.97 26.73
C GLU A 36 6.31 -0.35 26.90
N GLY A 37 7.11 -0.73 25.90
CA GLY A 37 8.16 -1.75 26.03
C GLY A 37 7.92 -3.10 25.35
N HIS A 38 7.32 -3.12 24.14
CA HIS A 38 6.88 -4.37 23.51
C HIS A 38 7.00 -4.35 22.00
N ASP A 39 7.49 -5.46 21.42
CA ASP A 39 7.67 -5.59 19.96
C ASP A 39 6.56 -6.42 19.30
N LYS A 40 5.76 -7.12 20.11
CA LYS A 40 4.71 -8.03 19.66
C LYS A 40 3.61 -8.21 20.70
N VAL A 41 2.36 -8.08 20.26
CA VAL A 41 1.18 -8.31 21.10
C VAL A 41 0.21 -9.28 20.44
N ARG A 42 -0.60 -9.91 21.29
CA ARG A 42 -1.79 -10.67 20.92
C ARG A 42 -3.02 -9.84 21.30
N VAL A 43 -3.95 -9.68 20.38
CA VAL A 43 -5.21 -8.93 20.55
C VAL A 43 -6.36 -9.91 20.35
N ASP A 44 -7.19 -10.09 21.36
CA ASP A 44 -8.38 -10.92 21.31
C ASP A 44 -9.63 -10.03 21.31
N PHE A 45 -10.48 -10.21 20.31
CA PHE A 45 -11.80 -9.60 20.21
C PHE A 45 -12.86 -10.66 20.48
N THR A 46 -13.76 -10.40 21.43
CA THR A 46 -14.84 -11.35 21.75
C THR A 46 -16.21 -10.68 21.75
N ALA A 47 -17.21 -11.45 21.33
CA ALA A 47 -18.63 -11.12 21.46
C ALA A 47 -19.41 -12.45 21.63
N PRO A 48 -20.69 -12.44 22.05
CA PRO A 48 -21.46 -13.67 22.18
C PRO A 48 -21.41 -14.54 20.91
N GLY A 49 -20.80 -15.73 21.01
CA GLY A 49 -20.64 -16.65 19.88
C GLY A 49 -19.59 -16.26 18.83
N LYS A 50 -18.80 -15.20 19.04
CA LYS A 50 -17.75 -14.73 18.12
C LYS A 50 -16.44 -14.49 18.85
N HIS A 51 -15.33 -14.92 18.24
CA HIS A 51 -13.98 -14.71 18.76
C HIS A 51 -13.03 -14.57 17.58
N ARG A 52 -12.19 -13.53 17.59
CA ARG A 52 -11.07 -13.39 16.66
C ARG A 52 -9.82 -12.95 17.39
N ILE A 53 -8.70 -13.47 16.90
CA ILE A 53 -7.39 -13.27 17.52
C ILE A 53 -6.45 -12.72 16.46
N TYR A 54 -5.74 -11.67 16.81
CA TYR A 54 -4.69 -11.10 15.99
C TYR A 54 -3.37 -11.08 16.75
N THR A 55 -2.28 -11.19 16.00
CA THR A 55 -0.96 -10.79 16.46
C THR A 55 -0.54 -9.54 15.69
N TYR A 56 0.09 -8.61 16.39
CA TYR A 56 0.64 -7.40 15.80
C TYR A 56 2.12 -7.29 16.18
N ARG A 57 2.94 -6.76 15.27
CA ARG A 57 4.37 -6.55 15.49
C ARG A 57 4.78 -5.11 15.13
N ASP A 58 5.96 -4.69 15.56
CA ASP A 58 6.56 -3.37 15.24
C ASP A 58 5.71 -2.18 15.72
N LEU A 59 5.53 -2.11 17.06
CA LEU A 59 4.66 -1.17 17.74
C LEU A 59 5.28 0.22 17.95
N LYS A 60 5.92 0.80 16.92
CA LYS A 60 6.69 2.06 17.04
C LYS A 60 5.91 3.21 17.69
N ASN A 61 4.59 3.24 17.54
CA ASN A 61 3.71 4.30 18.07
C ASN A 61 2.88 3.89 19.29
N ASN A 62 3.16 2.72 19.90
CA ASN A 62 2.39 2.12 21.01
C ASN A 62 0.87 2.17 20.80
N THR A 63 0.41 2.17 19.55
CA THR A 63 -1.00 2.25 19.18
C THR A 63 -1.22 1.28 18.04
N VAL A 64 -2.25 0.45 18.16
CA VAL A 64 -2.73 -0.41 17.08
C VAL A 64 -4.18 -0.05 16.78
N THR A 65 -4.51 0.11 15.51
CA THR A 65 -5.87 0.45 15.10
C THR A 65 -6.55 -0.77 14.50
N PHE A 66 -7.79 -1.03 14.91
CA PHE A 66 -8.64 -2.05 14.30
C PHE A 66 -9.94 -1.48 13.76
N TYR A 67 -10.50 -2.09 12.72
CA TYR A 67 -11.82 -1.77 12.19
C TYR A 67 -12.81 -2.91 12.43
N THR A 68 -14.04 -2.59 12.87
CA THR A 68 -15.08 -3.63 13.06
C THR A 68 -15.47 -4.28 11.75
N SER A 69 -15.36 -3.59 10.62
CA SER A 69 -15.49 -4.17 9.27
C SER A 69 -14.46 -5.28 9.02
N SER A 70 -13.20 -5.08 9.39
CA SER A 70 -12.14 -6.09 9.28
C SER A 70 -12.27 -7.21 10.33
N ILE A 71 -12.73 -6.90 11.54
CA ILE A 71 -12.99 -7.90 12.59
C ILE A 71 -14.23 -8.76 12.24
N GLY A 72 -15.22 -8.19 11.55
CA GLY A 72 -16.50 -8.82 11.20
C GLY A 72 -17.55 -8.80 12.32
N PHE A 73 -17.31 -8.06 13.40
CA PHE A 73 -18.28 -7.79 14.46
C PHE A 73 -17.83 -6.63 15.36
N ILE A 74 -18.79 -6.04 16.08
CA ILE A 74 -18.52 -5.10 17.17
C ILE A 74 -18.16 -5.93 18.42
N PRO A 75 -16.93 -5.81 18.97
CA PRO A 75 -16.52 -6.57 20.14
C PRO A 75 -17.28 -6.12 21.39
N ALA A 76 -17.70 -7.09 22.21
CA ALA A 76 -18.19 -6.86 23.57
C ALA A 76 -17.04 -6.73 24.57
N ASP A 77 -15.91 -7.39 24.29
CA ASP A 77 -14.69 -7.33 25.11
C ASP A 77 -13.44 -7.40 24.22
N ILE A 78 -12.39 -6.72 24.67
CA ILE A 78 -11.10 -6.60 24.00
C ILE A 78 -10.02 -6.86 25.04
N SER A 79 -9.13 -7.82 24.77
CA SER A 79 -7.94 -8.04 25.59
C SER A 79 -6.68 -7.92 24.74
N VAL A 80 -5.63 -7.32 25.30
CA VAL A 80 -4.33 -7.24 24.65
C VAL A 80 -3.27 -7.74 25.61
N GLN A 81 -2.51 -8.73 25.16
CA GLN A 81 -1.45 -9.35 25.94
C GLN A 81 -0.11 -9.27 25.23
N GLN A 82 0.97 -9.05 25.98
CA GLN A 82 2.31 -9.22 25.45
C GLN A 82 2.48 -10.69 25.06
N PHE A 83 2.98 -10.93 23.85
CA PHE A 83 2.95 -12.26 23.25
C PHE A 83 3.71 -13.32 24.07
N ASP A 84 4.86 -12.96 24.64
CA ASP A 84 5.74 -13.92 25.33
C ASP A 84 5.42 -14.08 26.83
N THR A 85 4.91 -13.03 27.48
CA THR A 85 4.72 -12.99 28.94
C THR A 85 3.26 -13.10 29.37
N GLY A 86 2.31 -12.84 28.45
CA GLY A 86 0.88 -12.76 28.75
C GLY A 86 0.48 -11.52 29.55
N LEU A 87 1.39 -10.56 29.76
CA LEU A 87 1.10 -9.34 30.52
C LEU A 87 0.02 -8.51 29.82
N ASP A 88 -0.93 -7.98 30.59
CA ASP A 88 -1.93 -7.05 30.08
C ASP A 88 -1.28 -5.75 29.58
N MET A 89 -1.60 -5.39 28.35
CA MET A 89 -0.95 -4.33 27.61
C MET A 89 -1.79 -3.09 27.40
N ILE A 90 -3.07 -3.11 27.75
CA ILE A 90 -3.97 -2.00 27.46
C ILE A 90 -3.65 -0.82 28.38
N ASP A 91 -3.29 0.32 27.78
CA ASP A 91 -3.30 1.62 28.47
C ASP A 91 -4.67 2.28 28.30
N SER A 92 -5.17 2.36 27.06
CA SER A 92 -6.51 2.86 26.78
C SER A 92 -7.08 2.28 25.48
N VAL A 93 -8.41 2.22 25.41
CA VAL A 93 -9.16 1.84 24.20
C VAL A 93 -10.18 2.94 23.93
N GLU A 94 -10.22 3.39 22.68
CA GLU A 94 -11.32 4.23 22.20
C GLU A 94 -12.09 3.46 21.13
N MET A 95 -13.38 3.80 20.96
CA MET A 95 -14.20 3.30 19.87
C MET A 95 -14.85 4.51 19.20
N LYS A 96 -14.52 4.73 17.93
CA LYS A 96 -14.97 5.89 17.14
C LYS A 96 -15.79 5.40 15.98
N GLU A 97 -17.05 5.83 15.90
CA GLU A 97 -17.92 5.51 14.76
C GLU A 97 -17.35 6.18 13.50
N ILE A 98 -17.19 5.38 12.44
CA ILE A 98 -16.85 5.86 11.11
C ILE A 98 -18.18 6.10 10.41
N VAL A 99 -18.54 7.38 10.27
CA VAL A 99 -19.80 7.77 9.65
C VAL A 99 -19.55 8.11 8.18
N PRO A 100 -20.24 7.45 7.23
CA PRO A 100 -20.31 7.93 5.86
C PRO A 100 -21.06 9.27 5.83
N ASP A 101 -20.35 10.36 5.57
CA ASP A 101 -20.95 11.70 5.47
C ASP A 101 -21.15 12.13 4.00
N GLY A 102 -20.85 11.22 3.05
CA GLY A 102 -20.98 11.43 1.62
C GLY A 102 -19.92 12.36 1.02
N LYS A 103 -18.93 12.80 1.81
CA LYS A 103 -17.83 13.64 1.33
C LYS A 103 -16.57 12.82 1.17
N ALA A 104 -15.84 13.05 0.08
CA ALA A 104 -14.55 12.44 -0.12
C ALA A 104 -13.59 12.83 1.02
N PRO A 105 -13.03 11.87 1.77
CA PRO A 105 -12.31 12.18 2.99
C PRO A 105 -10.93 12.78 2.68
N LEU A 106 -10.60 13.90 3.32
CA LEU A 106 -9.24 14.47 3.26
C LEU A 106 -8.34 13.94 4.38
N THR A 107 -8.93 13.46 5.48
CA THR A 107 -8.19 12.83 6.58
C THR A 107 -8.15 11.32 6.40
N PRO A 108 -6.97 10.72 6.17
CA PRO A 108 -6.84 9.29 5.97
C PRO A 108 -7.03 8.50 7.27
N LEU A 109 -7.56 7.29 7.16
CA LEU A 109 -7.67 6.33 8.25
C LEU A 109 -6.34 5.60 8.48
N PRO A 110 -5.82 5.49 9.72
CA PRO A 110 -4.58 4.74 9.98
C PRO A 110 -4.83 3.24 9.81
N ALA A 111 -4.18 2.60 8.83
CA ALA A 111 -4.37 1.18 8.61
C ALA A 111 -3.08 0.43 8.29
N ASP A 112 -3.10 -0.83 8.67
CA ASP A 112 -2.19 -1.86 8.20
C ASP A 112 -2.71 -2.51 6.90
N PHE A 113 -1.80 -3.05 6.08
CA PHE A 113 -2.15 -3.65 4.79
C PHE A 113 -3.22 -4.74 4.87
N LYS A 114 -3.22 -5.58 5.92
CA LYS A 114 -4.26 -6.61 6.06
C LYS A 114 -5.63 -5.99 6.25
N GLN A 115 -5.74 -4.89 6.98
CA GLN A 115 -7.02 -4.21 7.17
C GLN A 115 -7.52 -3.59 5.87
N ILE A 116 -6.64 -2.97 5.08
CA ILE A 116 -6.98 -2.41 3.76
C ILE A 116 -7.44 -3.53 2.80
N LEU A 117 -6.82 -4.70 2.89
CA LEU A 117 -7.21 -5.86 2.08
C LEU A 117 -8.54 -6.50 2.51
N GLU A 118 -8.91 -6.37 3.77
CA GLU A 118 -10.10 -6.99 4.38
C GLU A 118 -11.26 -6.02 4.61
N ASN A 119 -11.06 -4.72 4.38
CA ASN A 119 -12.11 -3.73 4.58
C ASN A 119 -13.21 -3.88 3.51
N ASP A 120 -14.46 -3.82 3.94
CA ASP A 120 -15.63 -3.87 3.07
C ASP A 120 -15.88 -2.47 2.47
N PRO A 121 -15.89 -2.31 1.13
CA PRO A 121 -16.22 -1.04 0.49
C PRO A 121 -17.60 -0.48 0.83
N ALA A 122 -18.55 -1.34 1.23
CA ALA A 122 -19.86 -0.89 1.70
C ALA A 122 -19.78 -0.07 3.02
N GLN A 123 -18.64 -0.14 3.72
CA GLN A 123 -18.39 0.54 4.99
C GLN A 123 -17.47 1.76 4.85
N TRP A 124 -17.14 2.17 3.63
CA TRP A 124 -16.32 3.36 3.36
C TRP A 124 -17.06 4.65 3.66
N ARG A 125 -16.31 5.69 4.03
CA ARG A 125 -16.87 7.04 4.26
C ARG A 125 -17.40 7.67 2.97
N TYR A 126 -16.82 7.27 1.84
CA TYR A 126 -17.17 7.73 0.51
C TYR A 126 -17.22 6.53 -0.44
N SER A 127 -18.30 6.45 -1.22
CA SER A 127 -18.64 5.23 -2.00
C SER A 127 -17.68 4.93 -3.13
N ASP A 128 -16.95 5.94 -3.62
CA ASP A 128 -16.08 5.78 -4.78
C ASP A 128 -14.66 5.35 -4.38
N TRP A 129 -14.21 5.76 -3.19
CA TRP A 129 -12.90 5.42 -2.63
C TRP A 129 -12.80 5.67 -1.12
N GLU A 130 -11.86 5.00 -0.48
CA GLU A 130 -11.39 5.31 0.87
C GLU A 130 -9.90 5.64 0.86
N VAL A 131 -9.47 6.46 1.81
CA VAL A 131 -8.06 6.85 1.95
C VAL A 131 -7.53 6.39 3.29
N TYR A 132 -6.41 5.68 3.24
CA TYR A 132 -5.67 5.21 4.39
C TYR A 132 -4.30 5.87 4.48
N ARG A 133 -3.76 5.89 5.69
CA ARG A 133 -2.37 6.23 5.98
C ARG A 133 -1.71 4.95 6.49
N TRP A 134 -0.61 4.55 5.86
CA TRP A 134 0.08 3.34 6.29
C TRP A 134 0.70 3.56 7.67
N GLU A 135 0.22 2.83 8.69
CA GLU A 135 0.61 3.04 10.09
C GLU A 135 2.13 2.98 10.32
N SER A 136 2.82 2.05 9.67
CA SER A 136 4.27 1.85 9.82
C SER A 136 5.11 2.79 8.96
N PHE A 137 4.53 3.35 7.90
CA PHE A 137 5.17 4.33 7.00
C PHE A 137 4.22 5.52 6.74
N PRO A 138 4.02 6.41 7.73
CA PRO A 138 2.97 7.44 7.67
C PRO A 138 3.09 8.47 6.54
N GLY A 139 4.25 8.53 5.86
CA GLY A 139 4.47 9.32 4.65
C GLY A 139 3.80 8.75 3.39
N ILE A 140 3.24 7.53 3.47
CA ILE A 140 2.55 6.88 2.36
C ILE A 140 1.04 6.88 2.63
N LEU A 141 0.29 7.49 1.72
CA LEU A 141 -1.16 7.35 1.65
C LEU A 141 -1.53 6.21 0.72
N ILE A 142 -2.61 5.49 1.04
CA ILE A 142 -3.13 4.40 0.22
C ILE A 142 -4.56 4.77 -0.17
N ILE A 143 -4.84 4.86 -1.47
CA ILE A 143 -6.16 5.15 -2.01
C ILE A 143 -6.75 3.86 -2.57
N ASP A 144 -7.87 3.44 -1.99
CA ASP A 144 -8.56 2.21 -2.37
C ASP A 144 -9.83 2.58 -3.15
N PHE A 145 -9.87 2.24 -4.43
CA PHE A 145 -10.93 2.65 -5.35
C PHE A 145 -11.97 1.55 -5.52
N GLN A 146 -13.24 1.96 -5.64
CA GLN A 146 -14.34 1.04 -5.89
C GLN A 146 -14.20 0.34 -7.25
N ASN A 147 -13.68 1.03 -8.27
CA ASN A 147 -13.46 0.48 -9.61
C ASN A 147 -12.38 1.25 -10.40
N PHE A 148 -11.95 0.67 -11.52
CA PHE A 148 -10.94 1.18 -12.42
C PHE A 148 -11.36 2.48 -13.12
N ASN A 149 -12.64 2.69 -13.40
CA ASN A 149 -13.08 3.94 -14.04
C ASN A 149 -12.86 5.14 -13.11
N ILE A 150 -13.19 4.99 -11.83
CA ILE A 150 -12.97 6.03 -10.81
C ILE A 150 -11.47 6.28 -10.63
N GLN A 151 -10.69 5.21 -10.47
CA GLN A 151 -9.23 5.29 -10.38
C GLN A 151 -8.64 6.01 -11.61
N SER A 152 -9.09 5.67 -12.81
CA SER A 152 -8.61 6.25 -14.07
C SER A 152 -8.95 7.74 -14.19
N HIS A 153 -10.14 8.15 -13.75
CA HIS A 153 -10.51 9.57 -13.70
C HIS A 153 -9.60 10.42 -12.81
N MET A 154 -8.98 9.81 -11.80
CA MET A 154 -8.04 10.48 -10.90
C MET A 154 -6.59 10.36 -11.37
N LEU A 155 -6.15 9.19 -11.83
CA LEU A 155 -4.73 8.86 -11.98
C LEU A 155 -4.26 8.71 -13.43
N LYS A 156 -5.14 8.62 -14.44
CA LYS A 156 -4.72 8.34 -15.81
C LYS A 156 -3.80 9.42 -16.39
N ARG A 157 -4.11 10.70 -16.19
CA ARG A 157 -3.23 11.77 -16.71
C ARG A 157 -1.89 11.79 -16.00
N LEU A 158 -1.88 11.44 -14.71
CA LEU A 158 -0.68 11.32 -13.90
C LEU A 158 0.20 10.15 -14.38
N SER A 159 -0.37 8.96 -14.62
CA SER A 159 0.38 7.79 -15.12
C SER A 159 1.08 8.09 -16.45
N TYR A 160 0.40 8.79 -17.36
CA TYR A 160 0.98 9.21 -18.63
C TYR A 160 2.02 10.33 -18.49
N PHE A 161 1.88 11.19 -17.47
CA PHE A 161 2.84 12.24 -17.19
C PHE A 161 4.16 11.70 -16.61
N VAL A 162 4.11 10.63 -15.80
CA VAL A 162 5.28 10.08 -15.11
C VAL A 162 5.98 8.98 -15.90
N GLU A 163 5.23 8.01 -16.43
CA GLU A 163 5.81 6.71 -16.81
C GLU A 163 5.82 6.44 -18.32
N LYS A 164 4.86 7.02 -19.06
CA LYS A 164 4.57 6.57 -20.43
C LYS A 164 5.44 7.29 -21.46
N ARG A 165 6.33 6.54 -22.10
CA ARG A 165 7.23 7.05 -23.15
C ARG A 165 6.44 7.82 -24.22
N GLY A 166 6.90 9.04 -24.51
CA GLY A 166 6.25 9.94 -25.49
C GLY A 166 5.14 10.83 -24.92
N TYR A 167 4.78 10.67 -23.64
CA TYR A 167 3.78 11.50 -22.95
C TYR A 167 4.35 12.28 -21.76
N THR A 168 5.51 11.85 -21.24
CA THR A 168 6.08 12.35 -19.99
C THR A 168 6.28 13.87 -19.96
N GLY A 169 6.11 14.45 -18.76
CA GLY A 169 6.34 15.88 -18.52
C GLY A 169 5.28 16.81 -19.11
N ARG A 170 4.18 16.30 -19.67
CA ARG A 170 3.06 17.11 -20.19
C ARG A 170 1.71 16.54 -19.78
N ILE A 171 0.78 17.41 -19.43
CA ILE A 171 -0.59 17.00 -19.12
C ILE A 171 -1.41 16.97 -20.42
N HIS A 172 -1.83 15.77 -20.81
CA HIS A 172 -2.64 15.55 -22.01
C HIS A 172 -4.14 15.63 -21.69
N SER A 173 -4.98 15.92 -22.69
CA SER A 173 -6.43 15.90 -22.48
C SER A 173 -6.97 14.47 -22.32
N PHE A 174 -8.08 14.31 -21.62
CA PHE A 174 -8.78 13.01 -21.52
C PHE A 174 -9.13 12.45 -22.91
N LEU A 175 -9.53 13.30 -23.86
CA LEU A 175 -9.81 12.89 -25.23
C LEU A 175 -8.57 12.26 -25.89
N ARG A 176 -7.39 12.86 -25.70
CA ARG A 176 -6.13 12.32 -26.24
C ARG A 176 -5.74 10.99 -25.59
N LEU A 177 -6.13 10.75 -24.34
CA LEU A 177 -5.89 9.50 -23.61
C LEU A 177 -7.06 8.51 -23.70
N SER A 178 -8.11 8.83 -24.46
CA SER A 178 -9.26 7.95 -24.65
C SER A 178 -8.84 6.63 -25.32
N GLY A 179 -9.41 5.52 -24.85
CA GLY A 179 -9.10 4.18 -25.34
C GLY A 179 -7.69 3.65 -25.02
N LYS A 180 -6.84 4.44 -24.34
CA LYS A 180 -5.52 3.97 -23.92
C LYS A 180 -5.59 3.21 -22.60
N THR A 181 -4.75 2.19 -22.48
CA THR A 181 -4.64 1.33 -21.29
C THR A 181 -4.25 2.14 -20.06
N ASP A 182 -4.84 1.74 -18.94
CA ASP A 182 -4.54 2.22 -17.60
C ASP A 182 -4.25 1.03 -16.68
N TRP A 183 -3.77 1.30 -15.47
CA TRP A 183 -3.32 0.28 -14.53
C TRP A 183 -4.28 0.07 -13.37
N ASN A 184 -4.27 -1.16 -12.84
CA ASN A 184 -5.14 -1.59 -11.75
C ASN A 184 -4.62 -1.14 -10.37
N ALA A 185 -3.36 -0.74 -10.31
CA ALA A 185 -2.68 -0.22 -9.13
C ALA A 185 -1.60 0.75 -9.59
N HIS A 186 -1.22 1.71 -8.74
CA HIS A 186 -0.17 2.69 -9.06
C HIS A 186 0.56 3.11 -7.79
N ASN A 187 1.80 3.53 -7.98
CA ASN A 187 2.62 4.21 -6.99
C ASN A 187 3.11 5.54 -7.57
N TYR A 188 3.07 6.60 -6.76
CA TYR A 188 3.69 7.87 -7.11
C TYR A 188 4.39 8.49 -5.90
N LYS A 189 5.70 8.71 -6.02
CA LYS A 189 6.44 9.52 -5.06
C LYS A 189 5.99 10.98 -5.12
N SER A 190 6.12 11.68 -4.00
CA SER A 190 5.72 13.08 -3.82
C SER A 190 6.31 14.03 -4.87
N ALA A 191 7.55 13.80 -5.31
CA ALA A 191 8.22 14.64 -6.30
C ALA A 191 7.52 14.60 -7.65
N ASP A 192 7.02 13.44 -8.06
CA ASP A 192 6.30 13.27 -9.33
C ASP A 192 4.89 13.89 -9.24
N LEU A 193 4.23 13.74 -8.07
CA LEU A 193 2.96 14.39 -7.77
C LEU A 193 3.09 15.93 -7.79
N ALA A 194 4.13 16.46 -7.16
CA ALA A 194 4.43 17.88 -7.13
C ALA A 194 4.74 18.42 -8.55
N ALA A 195 5.51 17.67 -9.34
CA ALA A 195 5.80 18.02 -10.73
C ALA A 195 4.52 18.05 -11.58
N PHE A 196 3.62 17.08 -11.42
CA PHE A 196 2.34 17.06 -12.14
C PHE A 196 1.49 18.29 -11.82
N PHE A 197 1.27 18.61 -10.55
CA PHE A 197 0.46 19.78 -10.18
C PHE A 197 1.14 21.12 -10.50
N THR A 198 2.47 21.16 -10.49
CA THR A 198 3.24 22.33 -10.96
C THR A 198 3.03 22.53 -12.46
N GLU A 199 3.11 21.45 -13.25
CA GLU A 199 2.84 21.52 -14.70
C GLU A 199 1.40 21.91 -14.98
N ALA A 200 0.43 21.42 -14.19
CA ALA A 200 -0.97 21.81 -14.32
C ALA A 200 -1.16 23.31 -14.12
N GLN A 201 -0.53 23.88 -13.10
CA GLN A 201 -0.56 25.31 -12.84
C GLN A 201 0.14 26.09 -13.96
N ARG A 202 1.37 25.70 -14.33
CA ARG A 202 2.19 26.38 -15.33
C ARG A 202 1.54 26.39 -16.72
N SER A 203 0.89 25.31 -17.10
CA SER A 203 0.23 25.16 -18.40
C SER A 203 -1.24 25.62 -18.41
N ASN A 204 -1.77 26.09 -17.27
CA ASN A 204 -3.19 26.36 -17.06
C ASN A 204 -4.09 25.17 -17.46
N ALA A 205 -3.63 23.94 -17.21
CA ALA A 205 -4.41 22.75 -17.49
C ALA A 205 -5.61 22.66 -16.54
N LEU A 206 -6.80 22.45 -17.10
CA LEU A 206 -8.00 22.20 -16.30
C LEU A 206 -7.89 20.83 -15.62
N LEU A 207 -7.88 20.84 -14.28
CA LEU A 207 -7.97 19.64 -13.46
C LEU A 207 -9.41 19.11 -13.44
N SER A 208 -9.56 17.80 -13.39
CA SER A 208 -10.87 17.19 -13.10
C SER A 208 -11.24 17.43 -11.62
N SER A 209 -12.49 17.15 -11.25
CA SER A 209 -12.88 17.14 -9.82
C SER A 209 -12.05 16.13 -9.01
N ALA A 210 -11.79 14.95 -9.58
CA ALA A 210 -10.99 13.90 -8.93
C ALA A 210 -9.52 14.31 -8.74
N GLU A 211 -8.89 14.96 -9.74
CA GLU A 211 -7.52 15.46 -9.62
C GLU A 211 -7.42 16.68 -8.70
N SER A 212 -8.46 17.51 -8.65
CA SER A 212 -8.54 18.65 -7.73
C SER A 212 -8.62 18.14 -6.29
N TYR A 213 -9.45 17.12 -6.04
CA TYR A 213 -9.50 16.40 -4.78
C TYR A 213 -8.14 15.77 -4.43
N LEU A 214 -7.49 15.08 -5.38
CA LEU A 214 -6.17 14.50 -5.14
C LEU A 214 -5.17 15.58 -4.69
N ARG A 215 -5.14 16.74 -5.37
CA ARG A 215 -4.28 17.85 -4.97
C ARG A 215 -4.54 18.32 -3.54
N GLU A 216 -5.81 18.47 -3.18
CA GLU A 216 -6.22 18.88 -1.82
C GLU A 216 -5.81 17.83 -0.78
N LEU A 217 -6.08 16.55 -1.05
CA LEU A 217 -5.66 15.44 -0.20
C LEU A 217 -4.14 15.47 0.05
N LEU A 218 -3.34 15.69 -1.00
CA LEU A 218 -1.89 15.71 -0.88
C LEU A 218 -1.37 16.91 -0.08
N LEU A 219 -2.00 18.09 -0.24
CA LEU A 219 -1.64 19.29 0.52
C LEU A 219 -2.00 19.17 2.00
N GLU A 220 -3.22 18.73 2.30
CA GLU A 220 -3.71 18.56 3.69
C GLU A 220 -2.89 17.54 4.48
N ASN A 221 -2.35 16.53 3.79
CA ASN A 221 -1.55 15.49 4.41
C ASN A 221 -0.04 15.72 4.30
N GLY A 222 0.39 16.87 3.77
CA GLY A 222 1.78 17.25 3.64
C GLY A 222 2.59 16.32 2.73
N ILE A 223 1.96 15.64 1.78
CA ILE A 223 2.64 14.83 0.76
C ILE A 223 3.33 15.76 -0.23
N ILE A 224 2.65 16.83 -0.62
CA ILE A 224 3.22 17.96 -1.36
C ILE A 224 2.94 19.26 -0.60
N GLU A 225 3.76 20.27 -0.84
CA GLU A 225 3.65 21.60 -0.24
C GLU A 225 3.70 22.66 -1.34
N ARG A 226 3.10 23.83 -1.09
CA ARG A 226 3.24 24.98 -1.99
C ARG A 226 4.64 25.57 -1.87
N SER A 227 5.28 25.81 -3.00
CA SER A 227 6.62 26.42 -3.06
C SER A 227 6.72 27.36 -4.25
N GLY A 228 6.82 28.67 -3.98
CA GLY A 228 6.84 29.71 -5.00
C GLY A 228 5.67 29.60 -5.97
N GLU A 229 5.97 29.47 -7.27
CA GLU A 229 5.00 29.32 -8.36
C GLU A 229 4.58 27.86 -8.62
N GLY A 230 4.86 26.93 -7.72
CA GLY A 230 4.54 25.52 -7.91
C GLY A 230 4.42 24.74 -6.61
N TYR A 231 4.82 23.47 -6.68
CA TYR A 231 4.74 22.51 -5.58
C TYR A 231 6.08 21.79 -5.40
N THR A 232 6.35 21.38 -4.17
CA THR A 232 7.49 20.51 -3.81
C THR A 232 6.99 19.29 -3.05
N GLY A 233 7.68 18.16 -3.17
CA GLY A 233 7.36 16.92 -2.45
C GLY A 233 8.49 16.52 -1.48
N GLY A 234 8.15 15.82 -0.40
CA GLY A 234 9.13 15.27 0.56
C GLY A 234 9.72 13.93 0.10
N GLU A 235 11.01 13.68 0.34
CA GLU A 235 11.75 12.55 -0.23
C GLU A 235 11.19 11.15 0.11
N ASP A 236 10.53 11.02 1.25
CA ASP A 236 10.00 9.78 1.84
C ASP A 236 8.47 9.64 1.72
N LYS A 237 7.83 10.49 0.92
CA LYS A 237 6.36 10.60 0.83
C LYS A 237 5.82 10.18 -0.53
N GLY A 238 4.57 9.73 -0.55
CA GLY A 238 3.88 9.44 -1.80
C GLY A 238 2.51 8.81 -1.61
N ILE A 239 1.98 8.29 -2.70
CA ILE A 239 0.73 7.53 -2.69
C ILE A 239 0.91 6.16 -3.32
N VAL A 240 0.11 5.23 -2.84
CA VAL A 240 -0.16 3.93 -3.44
C VAL A 240 -1.66 3.87 -3.73
N SER A 241 -2.05 3.17 -4.79
CA SER A 241 -3.45 2.98 -5.12
C SER A 241 -3.73 1.57 -5.62
N VAL A 242 -4.97 1.13 -5.40
CA VAL A 242 -5.50 -0.14 -5.89
C VAL A 242 -7.00 -0.02 -6.12
N SER A 243 -7.57 -0.88 -6.97
CA SER A 243 -9.03 -0.99 -7.18
C SER A 243 -9.58 -2.35 -6.73
N GLN A 244 -10.85 -2.35 -6.31
CA GLN A 244 -11.61 -3.52 -5.88
C GLN A 244 -12.00 -4.47 -7.04
N GLU A 245 -11.91 -4.06 -8.29
CA GLU A 245 -12.34 -4.87 -9.45
C GLU A 245 -11.44 -6.07 -9.75
N SER A 246 -10.25 -6.15 -9.15
CA SER A 246 -9.38 -7.33 -9.25
C SER A 246 -9.83 -8.43 -8.27
N ALA A 247 -9.70 -9.70 -8.67
CA ALA A 247 -9.87 -10.82 -7.75
C ALA A 247 -8.99 -10.67 -6.50
N SER A 248 -9.46 -11.10 -5.33
CA SER A 248 -8.82 -10.81 -4.03
C SER A 248 -7.33 -11.16 -3.97
N HIS A 249 -6.92 -12.30 -4.51
CA HIS A 249 -5.50 -12.69 -4.57
C HIS A 249 -4.69 -11.76 -5.48
N VAL A 250 -5.22 -11.38 -6.64
CA VAL A 250 -4.57 -10.44 -7.57
C VAL A 250 -4.47 -9.05 -6.95
N ARG A 251 -5.53 -8.60 -6.26
CA ARG A 251 -5.54 -7.34 -5.52
C ARG A 251 -4.46 -7.32 -4.43
N SER A 252 -4.35 -8.40 -3.66
CA SER A 252 -3.31 -8.55 -2.65
C SER A 252 -1.90 -8.50 -3.25
N LEU A 253 -1.68 -9.16 -4.39
CA LEU A 253 -0.42 -9.11 -5.12
C LEU A 253 -0.08 -7.70 -5.61
N LEU A 254 -1.05 -7.02 -6.26
CA LEU A 254 -0.88 -5.66 -6.80
C LEU A 254 -0.60 -4.65 -5.69
N LEU A 255 -1.41 -4.64 -4.63
CA LEU A 255 -1.20 -3.72 -3.51
C LEU A 255 0.16 -3.96 -2.84
N THR A 256 0.57 -5.23 -2.72
CA THR A 256 1.91 -5.58 -2.20
C THR A 256 3.01 -5.04 -3.11
N HIS A 257 2.89 -5.20 -4.43
CA HIS A 257 3.83 -4.66 -5.42
C HIS A 257 3.98 -3.14 -5.28
N GLU A 258 2.86 -2.39 -5.31
CA GLU A 258 2.89 -0.94 -5.15
C GLU A 258 3.40 -0.50 -3.78
N GLY A 259 3.10 -1.27 -2.73
CA GLY A 259 3.61 -1.02 -1.39
C GLY A 259 5.13 -1.11 -1.32
N TYR A 260 5.76 -2.03 -2.06
CA TYR A 260 7.22 -2.10 -2.17
C TYR A 260 7.81 -0.91 -2.93
N HIS A 261 7.11 -0.38 -3.94
CA HIS A 261 7.50 0.91 -4.52
C HIS A 261 7.42 2.05 -3.49
N GLY A 262 6.40 2.03 -2.63
CA GLY A 262 6.30 2.94 -1.50
C GLY A 262 7.51 2.86 -0.57
N LEU A 263 7.89 1.64 -0.17
CA LEU A 263 9.08 1.42 0.66
C LEU A 263 10.37 1.86 -0.01
N PHE A 264 10.46 1.76 -1.34
CA PHE A 264 11.68 2.13 -2.08
C PHE A 264 12.17 3.54 -1.77
N TYR A 265 11.26 4.49 -1.56
CA TYR A 265 11.61 5.86 -1.17
C TYR A 265 11.36 6.15 0.32
N ALA A 266 10.45 5.44 0.99
CA ALA A 266 10.11 5.72 2.38
C ALA A 266 10.98 4.96 3.40
N ALA A 267 11.56 3.81 3.05
CA ALA A 267 12.37 2.99 3.95
C ALA A 267 13.85 3.41 3.89
N PRO A 268 14.43 3.97 4.96
CA PRO A 268 15.82 4.42 4.96
C PRO A 268 16.78 3.28 4.60
N GLY A 269 17.69 3.51 3.66
CA GLY A 269 18.72 2.55 3.24
C GLY A 269 18.26 1.51 2.20
N LEU A 270 16.95 1.36 1.96
CA LEU A 270 16.45 0.35 1.02
C LEU A 270 16.85 0.69 -0.42
N LYS A 271 16.69 1.95 -0.82
CA LYS A 271 17.06 2.42 -2.15
C LYS A 271 18.53 2.17 -2.43
N GLU A 272 19.39 2.55 -1.50
CA GLU A 272 20.84 2.40 -1.61
C GLU A 272 21.23 0.92 -1.76
N LEU A 273 20.61 0.03 -0.97
CA LEU A 273 20.82 -1.41 -1.08
C LEU A 273 20.43 -1.94 -2.46
N VAL A 274 19.26 -1.56 -2.98
CA VAL A 274 18.79 -2.02 -4.30
C VAL A 274 19.69 -1.51 -5.41
N TYR A 275 20.14 -0.25 -5.33
CA TYR A 275 21.11 0.31 -6.29
C TYR A 275 22.44 -0.45 -6.25
N ASP A 276 22.99 -0.68 -5.06
CA ASP A 276 24.23 -1.44 -4.87
C ASP A 276 24.13 -2.86 -5.39
N GLN A 277 23.00 -3.55 -5.16
CA GLN A 277 22.79 -4.90 -5.71
C GLN A 277 22.63 -4.89 -7.23
N TRP A 278 21.92 -3.91 -7.80
CA TRP A 278 21.80 -3.79 -9.25
C TRP A 278 23.15 -3.60 -9.92
N ASP A 279 23.99 -2.71 -9.39
CA ASP A 279 25.31 -2.40 -9.96
C ASP A 279 26.29 -3.58 -9.87
N LYS A 280 26.00 -4.57 -9.00
CA LYS A 280 26.76 -5.83 -8.87
C LYS A 280 26.28 -6.95 -9.80
N LEU A 281 25.12 -6.79 -10.46
CA LEU A 281 24.66 -7.77 -11.44
C LEU A 281 25.57 -7.78 -12.66
N ALA A 282 25.85 -8.98 -13.18
CA ALA A 282 26.51 -9.11 -14.47
C ALA A 282 25.66 -8.47 -15.59
N PRO A 283 26.27 -7.93 -16.66
CA PRO A 283 25.55 -7.29 -17.76
C PRO A 283 24.43 -8.17 -18.34
N GLU A 284 24.64 -9.47 -18.43
CA GLU A 284 23.67 -10.44 -18.96
C GLU A 284 22.43 -10.57 -18.07
N ALA A 285 22.60 -10.48 -16.74
CA ALA A 285 21.48 -10.48 -15.81
C ALA A 285 20.71 -9.15 -15.86
N GLN A 286 21.40 -8.02 -15.96
CA GLN A 286 20.74 -6.71 -16.15
C GLN A 286 19.96 -6.69 -17.48
N GLU A 287 20.55 -7.19 -18.57
CA GLU A 287 19.89 -7.30 -19.87
C GLU A 287 18.65 -8.20 -19.79
N MET A 288 18.75 -9.37 -19.16
CA MET A 288 17.61 -10.27 -18.96
C MET A 288 16.47 -9.60 -18.19
N TRP A 289 16.79 -8.79 -17.17
CA TRP A 289 15.78 -8.02 -16.43
C TRP A 289 15.12 -6.95 -17.31
N VAL A 290 15.91 -6.18 -18.05
CA VAL A 290 15.39 -5.15 -18.97
C VAL A 290 14.51 -5.78 -20.05
N ASP A 291 14.93 -6.90 -20.62
CA ASP A 291 14.15 -7.64 -21.61
C ASP A 291 12.88 -8.24 -21.01
N TYR A 292 12.92 -8.68 -19.74
CA TYR A 292 11.72 -9.14 -19.04
C TYR A 292 10.67 -8.03 -18.95
N LEU A 293 11.07 -6.81 -18.56
CA LEU A 293 10.17 -5.64 -18.54
C LEU A 293 9.69 -5.24 -19.94
N ARG A 294 10.44 -5.55 -21.00
CA ARG A 294 10.00 -5.36 -22.40
C ARG A 294 8.93 -6.35 -22.83
N THR A 295 8.93 -7.58 -22.31
CA THR A 295 7.92 -8.61 -22.67
C THR A 295 6.49 -8.24 -22.29
N ALA A 296 6.32 -7.11 -21.61
CA ALA A 296 5.05 -6.56 -21.23
C ALA A 296 4.64 -5.41 -22.14
N ASP A 297 4.72 -5.62 -23.46
CA ASP A 297 4.46 -4.66 -24.56
C ASP A 297 3.33 -3.64 -24.34
N VAL A 298 2.32 -3.98 -23.53
CA VAL A 298 1.26 -3.07 -23.04
C VAL A 298 1.76 -1.90 -22.16
N TRP A 299 2.99 -1.95 -21.66
CA TRP A 299 3.46 -1.10 -20.55
C TRP A 299 4.21 0.14 -21.04
N ASN A 300 4.88 0.08 -22.20
CA ASN A 300 5.59 1.18 -22.86
C ASN A 300 6.46 2.03 -21.91
N TYR A 301 7.18 1.36 -21.02
CA TYR A 301 8.09 1.97 -20.07
C TYR A 301 9.27 2.65 -20.77
N ASP A 302 9.83 3.69 -20.14
CA ASP A 302 11.13 4.24 -20.54
C ASP A 302 12.27 3.40 -19.97
N TYR A 303 12.76 2.45 -20.76
CA TYR A 303 13.86 1.55 -20.36
C TYR A 303 15.21 2.25 -20.16
N ASN A 304 15.33 3.56 -20.46
CA ASN A 304 16.52 4.34 -20.10
C ASN A 304 16.42 4.95 -18.69
N ASN A 305 15.24 4.87 -18.06
CA ASN A 305 15.03 5.34 -16.71
C ASN A 305 15.57 4.33 -15.70
N GLY A 306 16.82 4.50 -15.29
CA GLY A 306 17.46 3.62 -14.32
C GLY A 306 16.80 3.60 -12.94
N TYR A 307 16.01 4.63 -12.57
CA TYR A 307 15.20 4.58 -11.35
C TYR A 307 14.06 3.58 -11.51
N LEU A 308 13.32 3.66 -12.62
CA LEU A 308 12.20 2.76 -12.93
C LEU A 308 12.65 1.30 -12.95
N LEU A 309 13.73 0.97 -13.67
CA LEU A 309 14.21 -0.41 -13.79
C LEU A 309 14.49 -1.07 -12.43
N ARG A 310 15.15 -0.33 -11.54
CA ARG A 310 15.52 -0.80 -10.19
C ARG A 310 14.32 -0.86 -9.25
N ASN A 311 13.41 0.12 -9.34
CA ASN A 311 12.19 0.12 -8.54
C ASN A 311 11.26 -1.03 -8.92
N GLU A 312 11.05 -1.27 -10.22
CA GLU A 312 10.30 -2.41 -10.76
C GLU A 312 10.91 -3.75 -10.31
N MET A 313 12.23 -3.86 -10.33
CA MET A 313 12.93 -5.05 -9.84
C MET A 313 12.62 -5.34 -8.38
N LEU A 314 12.66 -4.32 -7.52
CA LEU A 314 12.25 -4.47 -6.12
C LEU A 314 10.79 -4.95 -6.02
N GLY A 315 9.86 -4.28 -6.72
CA GLY A 315 8.44 -4.62 -6.71
C GLY A 315 8.18 -6.08 -7.09
N TYR A 316 8.72 -6.53 -8.22
CA TYR A 316 8.57 -7.92 -8.69
C TYR A 316 9.26 -8.95 -7.80
N MET A 317 10.44 -8.65 -7.27
CA MET A 317 11.13 -9.59 -6.39
C MET A 317 10.40 -9.75 -5.08
N MET A 318 9.99 -8.64 -4.48
CA MET A 318 9.46 -8.63 -3.12
C MET A 318 7.95 -8.87 -3.04
N GLN A 319 7.17 -8.66 -4.11
CA GLN A 319 5.75 -9.04 -4.09
C GLN A 319 5.52 -10.56 -3.95
N GLN A 320 6.56 -11.37 -4.23
CA GLN A 320 6.48 -12.83 -4.21
C GLN A 320 6.85 -13.36 -2.83
N LYS A 321 6.18 -14.41 -2.38
CA LYS A 321 6.64 -15.20 -1.23
C LYS A 321 7.83 -16.08 -1.59
N ASP A 322 7.82 -16.61 -2.82
CA ASP A 322 8.90 -17.40 -3.40
C ASP A 322 9.26 -16.83 -4.77
N PHE A 323 10.35 -16.06 -4.81
CA PHE A 323 10.85 -15.49 -6.05
C PHE A 323 11.47 -16.55 -6.97
N ALA A 324 11.95 -17.68 -6.44
CA ALA A 324 12.52 -18.76 -7.24
C ALA A 324 11.42 -19.41 -8.09
N GLU A 325 10.28 -19.71 -7.47
CA GLU A 325 9.09 -20.21 -8.16
C GLU A 325 8.62 -19.23 -9.24
N TYR A 326 8.58 -17.94 -8.92
CA TYR A 326 8.22 -16.89 -9.88
C TYR A 326 9.18 -16.82 -11.06
N PHE A 327 10.49 -16.87 -10.81
CA PHE A 327 11.50 -16.87 -11.86
C PHE A 327 11.30 -18.07 -12.81
N ASP A 328 11.17 -19.27 -12.24
CA ASP A 328 11.15 -20.53 -12.99
C ASP A 328 9.85 -20.72 -13.78
N ASN A 329 8.72 -20.35 -13.21
CA ASN A 329 7.41 -20.67 -13.77
C ASN A 329 6.76 -19.49 -14.51
N MET A 330 7.18 -18.26 -14.25
CA MET A 330 6.58 -17.06 -14.85
C MET A 330 7.58 -16.23 -15.63
N MET A 331 8.66 -15.76 -14.99
CA MET A 331 9.58 -14.80 -15.59
C MET A 331 10.34 -15.38 -16.79
N PHE A 332 11.01 -16.51 -16.58
CA PHE A 332 11.86 -17.13 -17.60
C PHE A 332 11.06 -17.74 -18.76
N PRO A 333 9.95 -18.49 -18.54
CA PRO A 333 9.12 -18.96 -19.65
C PRO A 333 8.53 -17.81 -20.49
N ARG A 334 8.19 -16.67 -19.86
CA ARG A 334 7.69 -15.49 -20.56
C ARG A 334 8.77 -14.87 -21.47
N LEU A 335 10.01 -14.78 -21.01
CA LEU A 335 11.15 -14.33 -21.82
C LEU A 335 11.30 -15.17 -23.08
N LEU A 336 11.36 -16.50 -22.94
CA LEU A 336 11.48 -17.43 -24.06
C LEU A 336 10.32 -17.30 -25.05
N LYS A 337 9.10 -17.14 -24.53
CA LYS A 337 7.89 -17.02 -25.35
C LYS A 337 7.81 -15.69 -26.11
N ARG A 338 8.24 -14.58 -25.50
CA ARG A 338 8.04 -13.22 -26.02
C ARG A 338 9.23 -12.69 -26.81
N ILE A 339 10.42 -13.23 -26.59
CA ILE A 339 11.65 -12.82 -27.28
C ILE A 339 12.38 -14.09 -27.76
N PRO A 340 11.81 -14.84 -28.72
CA PRO A 340 12.35 -16.11 -29.17
C PRO A 340 13.76 -15.97 -29.80
N ASP A 341 14.06 -14.83 -30.42
CA ASP A 341 15.35 -14.56 -31.05
C ASP A 341 16.53 -14.55 -30.07
N LYS A 342 16.26 -14.33 -28.77
CA LYS A 342 17.26 -14.39 -27.68
C LYS A 342 17.18 -15.67 -26.85
N ALA A 343 16.38 -16.66 -27.24
CA ALA A 343 16.14 -17.85 -26.43
C ALA A 343 17.43 -18.61 -26.07
N GLU A 344 18.34 -18.80 -27.02
CA GLU A 344 19.63 -19.45 -26.77
C GLU A 344 20.48 -18.66 -25.76
N HIS A 345 20.57 -17.34 -25.95
CA HIS A 345 21.27 -16.45 -25.03
C HIS A 345 20.68 -16.52 -23.60
N PHE A 346 19.35 -16.50 -23.47
CA PHE A 346 18.71 -16.63 -22.15
C PHE A 346 18.95 -18.00 -21.51
N GLN A 347 18.94 -19.08 -22.29
CA GLN A 347 19.22 -20.43 -21.78
C GLN A 347 20.67 -20.55 -21.30
N GLN A 348 21.64 -20.04 -22.06
CA GLN A 348 23.06 -20.07 -21.68
C GLN A 348 23.32 -19.32 -20.36
N ASN A 349 22.60 -18.23 -20.12
CA ASN A 349 22.79 -17.37 -18.94
C ASN A 349 21.79 -17.62 -17.80
N ARG A 350 20.86 -18.57 -17.97
CA ARG A 350 19.74 -18.79 -17.05
C ARG A 350 20.18 -18.97 -15.60
N ASP A 351 21.05 -19.94 -15.36
CA ASP A 351 21.37 -20.36 -13.99
C ASP A 351 22.18 -19.30 -13.25
N ALA A 352 23.11 -18.62 -13.94
CA ALA A 352 23.86 -17.50 -13.41
C ALA A 352 22.94 -16.31 -13.06
N ALA A 353 22.05 -15.92 -13.97
CA ALA A 353 21.08 -14.84 -13.73
C ALA A 353 20.11 -15.20 -12.60
N ARG A 354 19.57 -16.42 -12.59
CA ARG A 354 18.68 -16.93 -11.54
C ARG A 354 19.35 -16.83 -10.17
N GLN A 355 20.59 -17.31 -10.04
CA GLN A 355 21.32 -17.24 -8.77
C GLN A 355 21.55 -15.79 -8.33
N ALA A 356 21.98 -14.92 -9.25
CA ALA A 356 22.22 -13.51 -8.95
C ALA A 356 20.95 -12.79 -8.45
N PHE A 357 19.80 -13.05 -9.09
CA PHE A 357 18.53 -12.48 -8.65
C PHE A 357 18.05 -13.05 -7.31
N LEU A 358 18.28 -14.34 -7.03
CA LEU A 358 17.94 -14.95 -5.74
C LEU A 358 18.82 -14.41 -4.61
N ASP A 359 20.12 -14.25 -4.85
CA ASP A 359 21.04 -13.66 -3.87
C ASP A 359 20.64 -12.21 -3.57
N MET A 360 20.25 -11.45 -4.60
CA MET A 360 19.72 -10.09 -4.44
C MET A 360 18.41 -10.09 -3.64
N ALA A 361 17.43 -10.91 -4.01
CA ALA A 361 16.16 -10.99 -3.32
C ALA A 361 16.34 -11.39 -1.84
N LEU A 362 17.25 -12.33 -1.55
CA LEU A 362 17.57 -12.74 -0.18
C LEU A 362 18.18 -11.58 0.63
N LYS A 363 19.13 -10.83 0.07
CA LYS A 363 19.73 -9.68 0.77
C LYS A 363 18.69 -8.59 1.08
N ILE A 364 17.81 -8.29 0.13
CA ILE A 364 16.71 -7.33 0.34
C ILE A 364 15.75 -7.86 1.42
N ALA A 365 15.36 -9.14 1.35
CA ALA A 365 14.47 -9.75 2.33
C ALA A 365 15.06 -9.71 3.75
N VAL A 366 16.35 -10.03 3.91
CA VAL A 366 17.06 -9.95 5.20
C VAL A 366 17.10 -8.51 5.70
N PHE A 367 17.38 -7.54 4.83
CA PHE A 367 17.38 -6.13 5.19
C PHE A 367 16.00 -5.67 5.68
N LEU A 368 14.93 -6.01 4.96
CA LEU A 368 13.55 -5.68 5.33
C LEU A 368 13.14 -6.32 6.66
N GLN A 369 13.52 -7.59 6.86
CA GLN A 369 13.21 -8.32 8.08
C GLN A 369 13.93 -7.74 9.30
N ASN A 370 15.21 -7.37 9.15
CA ASN A 370 16.04 -6.88 10.27
C ASN A 370 15.71 -5.42 10.66
N ASN A 371 15.36 -4.57 9.69
CA ASN A 371 15.17 -3.14 9.94
C ASN A 371 13.69 -2.76 10.09
N PHE A 372 12.79 -3.54 9.52
CA PHE A 372 11.36 -3.21 9.44
C PHE A 372 10.44 -4.38 9.80
N ASN A 373 10.96 -5.56 10.13
CA ASN A 373 10.16 -6.76 10.42
C ASN A 373 9.16 -7.15 9.31
N LEU A 374 9.54 -6.84 8.07
CA LEU A 374 8.78 -7.15 6.86
C LEU A 374 9.39 -8.34 6.13
N SER A 375 8.55 -9.08 5.41
CA SER A 375 8.95 -10.28 4.67
C SER A 375 8.40 -10.23 3.24
N PRO A 376 9.09 -10.81 2.24
CA PRO A 376 8.56 -10.90 0.87
C PRO A 376 7.13 -11.44 0.81
N GLY A 377 6.32 -10.86 -0.07
CA GLY A 377 4.93 -11.16 -0.29
C GLY A 377 4.00 -10.75 0.85
N ASN A 378 4.48 -9.96 1.82
CA ASN A 378 3.67 -9.52 2.95
C ASN A 378 4.17 -8.21 3.58
N LEU A 379 3.37 -7.15 3.42
CA LEU A 379 3.59 -5.84 4.04
C LEU A 379 2.78 -5.62 5.34
N SER A 380 2.07 -6.66 5.79
CA SER A 380 1.20 -6.62 6.97
C SER A 380 1.96 -6.94 8.25
N TYR A 381 1.90 -6.00 9.20
CA TYR A 381 2.35 -6.18 10.59
C TYR A 381 1.32 -6.93 11.43
N MET A 382 0.06 -6.91 10.98
CA MET A 382 -1.05 -7.64 11.59
C MET A 382 -1.16 -9.06 10.99
N ARG A 383 -1.44 -10.06 11.83
CA ARG A 383 -1.76 -11.42 11.38
C ARG A 383 -2.90 -11.98 12.20
N GLU A 384 -3.91 -12.51 11.53
CA GLU A 384 -4.96 -13.27 12.20
C GLU A 384 -4.42 -14.64 12.60
N VAL A 385 -4.69 -15.05 13.84
CA VAL A 385 -4.41 -16.40 14.32
C VAL A 385 -5.63 -17.24 14.02
N ARG A 386 -5.52 -18.13 13.03
CA ARG A 386 -6.56 -19.13 12.78
C ARG A 386 -6.40 -20.27 13.80
N PRO A 387 -7.50 -20.75 14.41
CA PRO A 387 -7.49 -21.88 15.33
C PRO A 387 -6.85 -23.14 14.76
#